data_AF-A0A6A4UYM0-F1
#
_entry.id   AF-A0A6A4UYM0-F1
#
_cell.length_a   1.000
_cell.length_b   1.000
_cell.length_c   1.000
_cell.angle_alpha   90.00
_cell.angle_beta   90.00
_cell.angle_gamma   90.00
#
_symmetry.space_group_name_H-M   'P 1'
#
loop_
_entity.id
_entity.type
_entity.pdbx_description
1 polymer ?
#
loop_
_entity_poly.entity_id
_entity_poly.type
_entity_poly.pdbx_seq_one_letter_code
_entity_poly.pdbx_strand_id
1 'polypeptide(L)' 'MKTDVAIISGGAIGASVAYYLKTMNPSLSVTVIERDPT' A
#
# COMPACT_ATOMS: atom_id res chain seq x y z
N MET A 1 -3.33 12.04 -9.31
CA MET A 1 -3.24 11.31 -8.02
C MET A 1 -1.78 11.38 -7.56
N LYS A 2 -1.49 11.89 -6.36
CA LYS A 2 -0.11 11.97 -5.82
C LYS A 2 -0.03 11.04 -4.61
N THR A 3 0.92 10.12 -4.61
CA THR A 3 1.17 9.17 -3.52
C THR A 3 2.67 9.15 -3.24
N ASP A 4 3.06 8.93 -1.99
CA ASP A 4 4.46 8.86 -1.62
C ASP A 4 5.00 7.45 -1.91
N VAL A 5 4.14 6.43 -1.76
CA VAL A 5 4.49 5.02 -2.03
C VAL A 5 3.34 4.33 -2.79
N ALA A 6 3.66 3.78 -3.95
CA ALA A 6 2.77 2.90 -4.71
C ALA A 6 3.20 1.43 -4.53
N ILE A 7 2.28 0.58 -4.09
CA ILE A 7 2.49 -0.86 -3.89
C ILE A 7 1.67 -1.61 -4.94
N ILE A 8 2.34 -2.35 -5.83
CA ILE A 8 1.67 -3.18 -6.84
C ILE A 8 1.55 -4.59 -6.27
N SER A 9 0.32 -5.02 -5.96
CA SER A 9 -0.11 -6.20 -5.20
C SER A 9 -0.74 -5.81 -3.85
N GLY A 10 -1.98 -6.25 -3.62
CA GLY A 10 -2.68 -6.11 -2.32
C GLY A 10 -2.80 -7.42 -1.53
N GLY A 11 -2.17 -8.50 -2.03
CA GLY A 11 -2.06 -9.76 -1.31
C GLY A 11 -1.26 -9.64 -0.01
N ALA A 12 -1.11 -10.76 0.71
CA ALA A 12 -0.57 -10.79 2.08
C ALA A 12 0.68 -9.93 2.30
N ILE A 13 1.64 -9.97 1.38
CA ILE A 13 2.88 -9.19 1.48
C ILE A 13 2.64 -7.71 1.21
N GLY A 14 1.89 -7.35 0.17
CA GLY A 14 1.60 -5.95 -0.17
C GLY A 14 0.82 -5.24 0.94
N ALA A 15 -0.19 -5.92 1.50
CA ALA A 15 -0.93 -5.43 2.67
C ALA A 15 -0.05 -5.27 3.91
N SER A 16 0.86 -6.22 4.17
CA SER A 16 1.80 -6.15 5.30
C SER A 16 2.73 -4.94 5.18
N VAL A 17 3.27 -4.69 3.99
CA VAL A 17 4.13 -3.52 3.74
C VAL A 17 3.36 -2.22 3.95
N ALA A 18 2.14 -2.11 3.41
CA ALA A 18 1.28 -0.94 3.61
C ALA A 18 1.00 -0.69 5.10
N TYR A 19 0.68 -1.74 5.85
CA TYR A 19 0.45 -1.69 7.29
C TYR A 19 1.66 -1.15 8.05
N TYR A 20 2.84 -1.76 7.87
CA TYR A 20 4.02 -1.33 8.61
C TYR A 20 4.50 0.07 8.22
N LEU A 21 4.37 0.48 6.95
CA LEU A 21 4.65 1.85 6.52
C LEU A 21 3.74 2.86 7.24
N LYS A 22 2.44 2.60 7.33
CA LYS A 22 1.49 3.47 8.03
C LYS A 22 1.69 3.47 9.54
N THR A 23 2.11 2.35 10.14
CA THR A 23 2.45 2.26 11.57
C THR A 23 3.71 3.07 11.89
N MET A 24 4.75 2.99 11.06
CA MET A 24 6.02 3.71 11.26
C MET A 24 5.89 5.20 10.97
N ASN A 25 5.15 5.57 9.91
CA ASN A 25 4.90 6.96 9.56
C ASN A 25 3.47 7.16 9.04
N PRO A 26 2.55 7.58 9.93
CA PRO A 26 1.15 7.82 9.56
C PRO A 26 0.95 8.95 8.54
N SER A 27 1.94 9.84 8.34
CA SER A 27 1.84 10.94 7.37
C SER A 27 1.99 10.52 5.91
N LEU A 28 2.55 9.33 5.65
CA LEU A 28 2.74 8.82 4.28
C LEU A 28 1.39 8.59 3.59
N SER A 29 1.25 9.12 2.37
CA SER A 29 0.23 8.71 1.42
C SER A 29 0.67 7.41 0.74
N VAL A 30 -0.06 6.32 0.99
CA VAL A 30 0.25 4.99 0.47
C VAL A 30 -0.91 4.54 -0.41
N THR A 31 -0.60 4.09 -1.62
CA THR A 31 -1.59 3.55 -2.56
C THR A 31 -1.27 2.09 -2.87
N VAL A 32 -2.19 1.19 -2.54
CA VAL A 32 -2.11 -0.22 -2.93
C VAL A 32 -2.92 -0.41 -4.21
N ILE A 33 -2.29 -0.97 -5.22
CA ILE A 33 -2.88 -1.25 -6.52
C ILE A 33 -2.95 -2.77 -6.64
N GLU A 34 -4.17 -3.30 -6.59
CA GLU A 34 -4.44 -4.71 -6.78
C GLU A 34 -5.32 -4.90 -8.02
N ARG A 35 -5.09 -6.00 -8.73
CA ARG A 35 -5.96 -6.38 -9.84
C ARG A 35 -7.30 -6.79 -9.26
N ASP A 36 -8.37 -6.24 -9.80
CA ASP A 36 -9.72 -6.67 -9.48
C ASP A 36 -9.87 -8.20 -9.72
N PRO A 37 -10.38 -8.97 -8.75
CA PRO A 37 -10.57 -10.41 -8.91
C PRO A 37 -11.63 -10.69 -9.99
N THR A 38 -11.16 -10.98 -11.21
CA THR A 38 -11.95 -11.55 -12.32
C THR A 38 -11.63 -13.01 -12.49
#